data_AF-Q1MHY3-F1
#
_entry.id   AF-Q1MHY3-F1
#
_cell.length_a   1.000
_cell.length_b   1.000
_cell.length_c   1.000
_cell.angle_alpha   90.00
_cell.angle_beta   90.00
_cell.angle_gamma   90.00
#
_symmetry.space_group_name_H-M   'P 1'
#
loop_
_entity.id
_entity.type
_entity.pdbx_description
1 polymer ?
#
loop_
_entity_poly.entity_id
_entity_poly.type
_entity_poly.pdbx_seq_one_letter_code
_entity_poly.pdbx_strand_id
1 'polypeptide(L)'
;MAQVGYDSLEGVLRLTSAGERELDPFVVEVLTYHAALELEMDHLIARMLPRPDRLQGGGLGFKHKISVINAAWRGRPEDGDLLADALTRYNDLRNAVAHADQHKGVERIFSALSAAGTLINPDQAVNPTPYDVAVSICAFMGEDPGGRRLLRTLGEFDDVINSHLPTAFERSADDDT
;
A
#
# COMPACT_ATOMS: atom_id res chain seq x y z
N MET A 1 -19.53 -0.49 -24.02
CA MET A 1 -20.30 0.49 -23.21
C MET A 1 -20.12 0.10 -21.75
N ALA A 2 -19.60 0.88 -20.81
CA ALA A 2 -19.26 2.29 -20.78
C ALA A 2 -17.88 2.47 -20.11
N GLN A 3 -17.01 3.23 -20.76
CA GLN A 3 -15.76 3.70 -20.20
C GLN A 3 -16.12 4.95 -19.39
N VAL A 4 -16.40 4.79 -18.09
CA VAL A 4 -16.66 5.94 -17.22
C VAL A 4 -15.31 6.42 -16.70
N GLY A 5 -14.55 7.06 -17.60
CA GLY A 5 -13.45 7.94 -17.21
C GLY A 5 -14.09 9.17 -16.59
N TYR A 6 -14.21 9.19 -15.26
CA TYR A 6 -14.61 10.39 -14.54
C TYR A 6 -13.51 11.44 -14.76
N ASP A 7 -13.83 12.50 -15.48
CA ASP A 7 -12.92 13.64 -15.64
C ASP A 7 -12.93 14.43 -14.32
N SER A 8 -11.91 14.19 -13.50
CA SER A 8 -11.75 14.80 -12.19
C SER A 8 -11.67 16.33 -12.28
N LEU A 9 -11.23 16.87 -13.42
CA LEU A 9 -11.20 18.30 -13.69
C LEU A 9 -12.61 18.85 -13.97
N GLU A 10 -13.43 18.12 -14.72
CA GLU A 10 -14.83 18.49 -15.00
C GLU A 10 -15.72 18.39 -13.73
N GLY A 11 -15.39 17.48 -12.82
CA GLY A 11 -15.99 17.42 -11.48
C GLY A 11 -15.63 18.63 -10.60
N VAL A 12 -14.35 19.04 -10.61
CA VAL A 12 -13.85 20.22 -9.87
C VAL A 12 -14.40 21.53 -10.46
N LEU A 13 -14.56 21.62 -11.79
CA LEU A 13 -15.18 22.76 -12.47
C LEU A 13 -16.68 22.90 -12.14
N ARG A 14 -17.40 21.79 -11.91
CA ARG A 14 -18.80 21.83 -11.42
C ARG A 14 -18.89 22.31 -9.97
N LEU A 15 -17.99 21.88 -9.10
CA LEU A 15 -17.92 22.31 -7.69
C LEU A 15 -17.57 23.80 -7.54
N THR A 16 -16.63 24.31 -8.34
CA THR A 16 -16.26 25.73 -8.34
C THR A 16 -17.35 26.62 -8.95
N SER A 17 -18.08 26.13 -9.95
CA SER A 17 -19.25 26.83 -10.51
C SER A 17 -20.47 26.89 -9.57
N ALA A 18 -20.50 26.07 -8.51
CA ALA A 18 -21.52 26.08 -7.45
C ALA A 18 -21.16 26.96 -6.22
N GLY A 19 -20.00 27.62 -6.26
CA GLY A 19 -19.84 29.04 -5.89
C GLY A 19 -20.03 29.55 -4.45
N GLU A 20 -20.43 28.77 -3.45
CA GLU A 20 -20.61 29.32 -2.07
C GLU A 20 -20.02 28.51 -0.90
N ARG A 21 -19.25 27.43 -1.14
CA ARG A 21 -18.62 26.67 -0.05
C ARG A 21 -17.13 26.45 -0.27
N GLU A 22 -16.34 26.80 0.73
CA GLU A 22 -14.95 26.35 0.85
C GLU A 22 -14.93 24.82 0.80
N LEU A 23 -14.04 24.27 -0.02
CA LEU A 23 -13.82 22.82 -0.10
C LEU A 23 -13.24 22.35 1.23
N ASP A 24 -13.83 21.30 1.81
CA ASP A 24 -13.32 20.66 3.02
C ASP A 24 -11.90 20.12 2.75
N PRO A 25 -10.86 20.63 3.45
CA PRO A 25 -9.48 20.20 3.27
C PRO A 25 -9.30 18.69 3.41
N PHE A 26 -10.05 18.05 4.30
CA PHE A 26 -10.00 16.60 4.50
C PHE A 26 -10.43 15.84 3.23
N VAL A 27 -11.49 16.31 2.56
CA VAL A 27 -11.97 15.70 1.31
C VAL A 27 -10.92 15.84 0.21
N VAL A 28 -10.30 17.02 0.10
CA VAL A 28 -9.24 17.27 -0.88
C VAL A 28 -8.04 16.35 -0.64
N GLU A 29 -7.60 16.19 0.62
CA GLU A 29 -6.52 15.28 0.98
C GLU A 29 -6.82 13.83 0.61
N VAL A 30 -7.97 13.31 1.00
CA VAL A 30 -8.36 11.92 0.71
C VAL A 30 -8.37 11.64 -0.79
N LEU A 31 -8.94 12.55 -1.60
CA LEU A 31 -8.98 12.39 -3.04
C LEU A 31 -7.58 12.47 -3.68
N THR A 32 -6.74 13.38 -3.19
CA THR A 32 -5.37 13.57 -3.68
C THR A 32 -4.52 12.33 -3.42
N TYR A 33 -4.53 11.84 -2.19
CA TYR A 33 -3.71 10.69 -1.80
C TYR A 33 -4.25 9.37 -2.32
N HIS A 34 -5.57 9.25 -2.53
CA HIS A 34 -6.14 8.10 -3.25
C HIS A 34 -5.60 8.01 -4.69
N ALA A 35 -5.55 9.14 -5.41
CA ALA A 35 -4.96 9.19 -6.74
C ALA A 35 -3.45 8.88 -6.73
N ALA A 36 -2.72 9.36 -5.72
CA ALA A 36 -1.30 9.07 -5.56
C ALA A 36 -1.06 7.56 -5.29
N LEU A 37 -1.84 6.95 -4.40
CA LEU A 37 -1.80 5.50 -4.16
C LEU A 37 -2.10 4.71 -5.43
N GLU A 38 -3.07 5.17 -6.22
CA GLU A 38 -3.43 4.51 -7.47
C GLU A 38 -2.26 4.47 -8.49
N LEU A 39 -1.43 5.52 -8.52
CA LEU A 39 -0.21 5.58 -9.33
C LEU A 39 0.89 4.65 -8.77
N GLU A 40 1.10 4.64 -7.46
CA GLU A 40 2.09 3.75 -6.85
C GLU A 40 1.72 2.27 -7.01
N MET A 41 0.42 1.96 -7.00
CA MET A 41 -0.07 0.62 -7.34
C MET A 41 0.26 0.25 -8.79
N ASP A 42 0.18 1.18 -9.75
CA ASP A 42 0.58 0.94 -11.13
C ASP A 42 2.09 0.65 -11.22
N HIS A 43 2.92 1.41 -10.51
CA HIS A 43 4.35 1.15 -10.43
C HIS A 43 4.67 -0.21 -9.81
N LEU A 44 3.99 -0.58 -8.73
CA LEU A 44 4.16 -1.88 -8.09
C LEU A 44 3.76 -3.02 -9.04
N ILE A 45 2.58 -2.96 -9.66
CA ILE A 45 2.11 -3.96 -10.62
C ILE A 45 3.08 -4.07 -11.80
N ALA A 46 3.58 -2.95 -12.31
CA ALA A 46 4.56 -2.95 -13.38
C ALA A 46 5.85 -3.70 -13.03
N ARG A 47 6.31 -3.63 -11.77
CA ARG A 47 7.47 -4.38 -11.26
C ARG A 47 7.17 -5.86 -11.02
N MET A 48 5.93 -6.20 -10.67
CA MET A 48 5.53 -7.58 -10.36
C MET A 48 5.30 -8.43 -11.61
N LEU A 49 4.90 -7.81 -12.73
CA LEU A 49 4.56 -8.50 -13.97
C LEU A 49 5.77 -8.63 -14.91
N PRO A 50 5.92 -9.77 -15.61
CA PRO A 50 7.01 -9.96 -16.57
C PRO A 50 6.84 -9.17 -17.87
N ARG A 51 5.61 -8.72 -18.18
CA ARG A 51 5.26 -7.98 -19.41
C ARG A 51 4.29 -6.84 -19.10
N PRO A 52 4.72 -5.82 -18.34
CA PRO A 52 3.83 -4.75 -17.87
C PRO A 52 3.27 -3.89 -19.01
N ASP A 53 3.97 -3.81 -20.14
CA ASP A 53 3.56 -3.16 -21.39
C ASP A 53 2.25 -3.71 -21.98
N ARG A 54 1.83 -4.91 -21.56
CA ARG A 54 0.62 -5.59 -22.06
C ARG A 54 -0.66 -5.16 -21.36
N LEU A 55 -0.56 -4.43 -20.25
CA LEU A 55 -1.69 -3.73 -19.67
C LEU A 55 -2.02 -2.52 -20.56
N GLN A 56 -2.80 -2.73 -21.62
CA GLN A 56 -3.15 -1.65 -22.56
C GLN A 56 -3.99 -0.55 -21.89
N GLY A 57 -3.70 0.69 -22.28
CA GLY A 57 -4.24 1.94 -21.71
C GLY A 57 -5.76 1.97 -21.61
N GLY A 58 -6.23 1.70 -20.39
CA GLY A 58 -7.62 1.65 -19.93
C GLY A 58 -7.67 0.94 -18.58
N GLY A 59 -6.53 0.97 -17.87
CA GLY A 59 -6.03 -0.07 -17.00
C GLY A 59 -6.84 -0.25 -15.73
N LEU A 60 -6.98 -1.52 -15.35
CA LEU A 60 -7.48 -2.05 -14.08
C LEU A 60 -7.96 -0.98 -13.09
N GLY A 61 -9.26 -0.87 -12.85
CA GLY A 61 -9.75 0.01 -11.78
C GLY A 61 -9.14 -0.36 -10.42
N PHE A 62 -9.11 0.59 -9.48
CA PHE A 62 -8.46 0.47 -8.16
C PHE A 62 -8.67 -0.90 -7.48
N LYS A 63 -9.91 -1.39 -7.38
CA LYS A 63 -10.20 -2.71 -6.79
C LYS A 63 -9.55 -3.88 -7.52
N HIS A 64 -9.51 -3.84 -8.85
CA HIS A 64 -8.83 -4.86 -9.65
C HIS A 64 -7.31 -4.82 -9.42
N LYS A 65 -6.72 -3.62 -9.27
CA LYS A 65 -5.30 -3.47 -8.92
C LYS A 65 -4.99 -4.11 -7.57
N ILE A 66 -5.84 -3.91 -6.55
CA ILE A 66 -5.70 -4.59 -5.25
C ILE A 66 -5.70 -6.11 -5.42
N SER A 67 -6.68 -6.66 -6.16
CA SER A 67 -6.77 -8.10 -6.39
C SER A 67 -5.54 -8.66 -7.09
N VAL A 68 -5.00 -7.94 -8.08
CA VAL A 68 -3.77 -8.34 -8.78
C VAL A 68 -2.57 -8.29 -7.85
N ILE A 69 -2.40 -7.22 -7.07
CA ILE A 69 -1.29 -7.08 -6.12
C ILE A 69 -1.33 -8.21 -5.09
N ASN A 70 -2.48 -8.49 -4.48
CA ASN A 70 -2.58 -9.55 -3.48
C ASN A 70 -2.31 -10.94 -4.10
N ALA A 71 -2.92 -11.23 -5.25
CA ALA A 71 -2.74 -12.52 -5.92
C ALA A 71 -1.31 -12.76 -6.43
N ALA A 72 -0.58 -11.70 -6.79
CA ALA A 72 0.79 -11.77 -7.27
C ALA A 72 1.82 -11.52 -6.16
N TRP A 73 1.41 -11.34 -4.91
CA TRP A 73 2.29 -11.00 -3.81
C TRP A 73 3.35 -12.08 -3.60
N ARG A 74 4.63 -11.69 -3.64
CA ARG A 74 5.76 -12.62 -3.56
C ARG A 74 6.28 -12.80 -2.13
N GLY A 75 5.84 -11.97 -1.19
CA GLY A 75 6.22 -12.01 0.21
C GLY A 75 5.44 -13.06 0.99
N ARG A 76 5.33 -12.87 2.32
CA ARG A 76 4.42 -13.69 3.12
C ARG A 76 2.98 -13.38 2.69
N PRO A 77 2.11 -14.39 2.52
CA PRO A 77 0.71 -14.16 2.14
C PRO A 77 -0.02 -13.17 3.04
N GLU A 78 0.25 -13.23 4.35
CA GLU A 78 -0.37 -12.35 5.35
C GLU A 78 -0.01 -10.88 5.11
N ASP A 79 1.21 -10.58 4.65
CA ASP A 79 1.63 -9.22 4.33
C ASP A 79 0.84 -8.68 3.12
N GLY A 80 0.55 -9.56 2.13
CA GLY A 80 -0.28 -9.22 0.97
C GLY A 80 -1.74 -8.93 1.36
N ASP A 81 -2.29 -9.74 2.27
CA ASP A 81 -3.64 -9.55 2.80
C ASP A 81 -3.77 -8.25 3.61
N LEU A 82 -2.78 -7.91 4.43
CA LEU A 82 -2.73 -6.65 5.17
C LEU A 82 -2.71 -5.43 4.25
N LEU A 83 -1.85 -5.47 3.22
CA LEU A 83 -1.79 -4.41 2.21
C LEU A 83 -3.12 -4.28 1.46
N ALA A 84 -3.74 -5.41 1.09
CA ALA A 84 -5.02 -5.42 0.39
C ALA A 84 -6.16 -4.84 1.24
N ASP A 85 -6.20 -5.15 2.54
CA ASP A 85 -7.17 -4.58 3.49
C ASP A 85 -6.98 -3.06 3.61
N ALA A 86 -5.74 -2.59 3.81
CA ALA A 86 -5.44 -1.16 3.93
C ALA A 86 -5.85 -0.38 2.67
N LEU A 87 -5.50 -0.87 1.47
CA LEU A 87 -5.89 -0.25 0.19
C LEU A 87 -7.41 -0.27 -0.01
N THR A 88 -8.08 -1.35 0.37
CA THR A 88 -9.55 -1.45 0.26
C THR A 88 -10.23 -0.39 1.12
N ARG A 89 -9.79 -0.25 2.38
CA ARG A 89 -10.33 0.75 3.31
C ARG A 89 -10.06 2.18 2.87
N TYR A 90 -8.92 2.44 2.23
CA TYR A 90 -8.64 3.75 1.65
C TYR A 90 -9.60 4.08 0.50
N ASN A 91 -9.87 3.11 -0.37
CA ASN A 91 -10.86 3.27 -1.42
C ASN A 91 -12.29 3.46 -0.87
N ASP A 92 -12.64 2.78 0.23
CA ASP A 92 -13.93 2.98 0.90
C ASP A 92 -14.03 4.38 1.51
N LEU A 93 -12.95 4.91 2.10
CA LEU A 93 -12.89 6.30 2.56
C LEU A 93 -13.09 7.27 1.40
N ARG A 94 -12.39 7.07 0.28
CA ARG A 94 -12.56 7.88 -0.94
C ARG A 94 -14.00 7.88 -1.43
N ASN A 95 -14.66 6.72 -1.44
CA ASN A 95 -16.05 6.64 -1.88
C ASN A 95 -17.01 7.32 -0.89
N ALA A 96 -16.75 7.20 0.41
CA ALA A 96 -17.55 7.87 1.43
C ALA A 96 -17.48 9.40 1.32
N VAL A 97 -16.29 9.97 1.10
CA VAL A 97 -16.14 11.43 0.94
C VAL A 97 -16.70 11.94 -0.40
N ALA A 98 -16.66 11.11 -1.46
CA ALA A 98 -17.19 11.48 -2.77
C ALA A 98 -18.74 11.52 -2.81
N HIS A 99 -19.41 10.77 -1.93
CA HIS A 99 -20.87 10.76 -1.83
C HIS A 99 -21.32 11.58 -0.61
N ALA A 100 -21.34 12.91 -0.80
CA ALA A 100 -21.51 13.97 0.20
C ALA A 100 -22.78 13.92 1.08
N ASP A 101 -23.73 13.02 0.82
CA ASP A 101 -24.96 12.87 1.61
C ASP A 101 -24.76 12.07 2.93
N GLN A 102 -23.55 11.54 3.17
CA GLN A 102 -23.27 10.63 4.29
C GLN A 102 -22.03 10.99 5.12
N HIS A 103 -21.85 12.27 5.50
CA HIS A 103 -20.88 12.61 6.57
C HIS A 103 -21.06 11.73 7.83
N LYS A 104 -22.27 11.18 8.04
CA LYS A 104 -22.52 10.08 8.99
C LYS A 104 -21.81 8.80 8.55
N GLY A 105 -20.60 8.59 9.04
CA GLY A 105 -19.87 7.33 8.91
C GLY A 105 -18.45 7.46 8.37
N VAL A 106 -18.07 8.63 7.85
CA VAL A 106 -16.69 8.90 7.39
C VAL A 106 -15.69 8.68 8.52
N GLU A 107 -15.97 9.16 9.74
CA GLU A 107 -15.11 8.93 10.91
C GLU A 107 -14.93 7.44 11.23
N ARG A 108 -15.99 6.64 11.11
CA ARG A 108 -15.92 5.18 11.34
C ARG A 108 -15.08 4.50 10.26
N ILE A 109 -15.25 4.90 9.00
CA ILE A 109 -14.45 4.38 7.89
C ILE A 109 -12.99 4.80 8.03
N PHE A 110 -12.74 6.04 8.44
CA PHE A 110 -11.39 6.53 8.70
C PHE A 110 -10.74 5.79 9.87
N SER A 111 -11.46 5.58 10.98
CA SER A 111 -10.95 4.78 12.11
C SER A 111 -10.61 3.35 11.69
N ALA A 112 -11.45 2.72 10.85
CA ALA A 112 -11.17 1.41 10.29
C ALA A 112 -9.92 1.42 9.41
N LEU A 113 -9.73 2.45 8.59
CA LEU A 113 -8.51 2.65 7.79
C LEU A 113 -7.28 2.83 8.70
N SER A 114 -7.36 3.67 9.72
CA SER A 114 -6.26 3.91 10.67
C SER A 114 -5.84 2.63 11.37
N ALA A 115 -6.80 1.80 11.79
CA ALA A 115 -6.52 0.50 12.40
C ALA A 115 -5.77 -0.44 11.43
N ALA A 116 -6.15 -0.47 10.14
CA ALA A 116 -5.41 -1.23 9.14
C ALA A 116 -4.01 -0.64 8.88
N GLY A 117 -3.89 0.69 8.89
CA GLY A 117 -2.61 1.40 8.82
C GLY A 117 -1.64 0.99 9.93
N THR A 118 -2.12 0.86 11.17
CA THR A 118 -1.31 0.39 12.30
C THR A 118 -0.82 -1.06 12.13
N LEU A 119 -1.58 -1.91 11.42
CA LEU A 119 -1.15 -3.29 11.18
C LEU A 119 0.02 -3.38 10.19
N ILE A 120 0.07 -2.48 9.20
CA ILE A 120 1.18 -2.40 8.24
C ILE A 120 2.35 -1.55 8.77
N ASN A 121 2.08 -0.59 9.65
CA ASN A 121 3.07 0.25 10.30
C ASN A 121 2.74 0.43 11.80
N PRO A 122 3.31 -0.42 12.68
CA PRO A 122 3.06 -0.35 14.12
C PRO A 122 3.49 0.98 14.77
N ASP A 123 4.45 1.69 14.16
CA ASP A 123 4.96 2.98 14.64
C ASP A 123 4.13 4.18 14.16
N GLN A 124 2.98 3.92 13.55
CA GLN A 124 2.08 4.96 13.07
C GLN A 124 1.57 5.85 14.23
N ALA A 125 1.45 7.15 13.96
CA ALA A 125 0.98 8.12 14.95
C ALA A 125 -0.41 7.76 15.51
N VAL A 126 -0.66 8.12 16.77
CA VAL A 126 -1.91 7.80 17.50
C VAL A 126 -3.16 8.39 16.82
N ASN A 127 -3.03 9.55 16.17
CA ASN A 127 -4.09 10.20 15.39
C ASN A 127 -3.55 10.48 13.98
N PRO A 128 -3.50 9.47 13.11
CA PRO A 128 -2.92 9.61 11.78
C PRO A 128 -3.86 10.43 10.90
N THR A 129 -3.29 11.21 9.99
CA THR A 129 -4.00 11.88 8.90
C THR A 129 -4.15 10.93 7.68
N PRO A 130 -5.01 11.24 6.70
CA PRO A 130 -5.07 10.48 5.45
C PRO A 130 -3.72 10.41 4.73
N TYR A 131 -2.89 11.45 4.87
CA TYR A 131 -1.51 11.48 4.39
C TYR A 131 -0.65 10.42 5.09
N ASP A 132 -0.66 10.39 6.42
CA ASP A 132 0.19 9.46 7.19
C ASP A 132 -0.12 8.00 6.83
N VAL A 133 -1.41 7.66 6.69
CA VAL A 133 -1.80 6.30 6.28
C VAL A 133 -1.35 6.01 4.85
N ALA A 134 -1.49 6.96 3.91
CA ALA A 134 -1.06 6.77 2.53
C ALA A 134 0.46 6.56 2.44
N VAL A 135 1.25 7.31 3.22
CA VAL A 135 2.70 7.14 3.33
C VAL A 135 3.05 5.76 3.89
N SER A 136 2.38 5.30 4.95
CA SER A 136 2.57 3.94 5.49
C SER A 136 2.30 2.86 4.43
N ILE A 137 1.22 3.00 3.66
CA ILE A 137 0.88 2.08 2.56
C ILE A 137 1.98 2.09 1.48
N CYS A 138 2.41 3.27 1.04
CA CYS A 138 3.50 3.41 0.05
C CYS A 138 4.81 2.80 0.55
N ALA A 139 5.19 3.03 1.81
CA ALA A 139 6.37 2.45 2.41
C ALA A 139 6.27 0.91 2.40
N PHE A 140 5.13 0.36 2.83
CA PHE A 140 4.89 -1.09 2.84
C PHE A 140 4.94 -1.71 1.42
N MET A 141 4.47 -1.02 0.39
CA MET A 141 4.63 -1.42 -1.02
C MET A 141 6.08 -1.33 -1.53
N GLY A 142 6.86 -0.40 -0.97
CA GLY A 142 8.25 -0.13 -1.32
C GLY A 142 9.25 -1.10 -0.70
N GLU A 143 8.90 -1.69 0.45
CA GLU A 143 9.64 -2.79 1.08
C GLU A 143 9.54 -4.05 0.23
N ASP A 144 10.31 -4.10 -0.86
CA ASP A 144 10.34 -5.20 -1.81
C ASP A 144 10.48 -6.55 -1.06
N PRO A 145 9.49 -7.46 -1.19
CA PRO A 145 9.61 -8.80 -0.65
C PRO A 145 10.83 -9.55 -1.19
N GLY A 146 11.27 -9.25 -2.42
CA GLY A 146 12.51 -9.75 -3.01
C GLY A 146 13.76 -9.25 -2.30
N GLY A 147 13.83 -7.95 -2.00
CA GLY A 147 14.87 -7.32 -1.19
C GLY A 147 14.91 -7.84 0.24
N ARG A 148 13.77 -7.98 0.91
CA ARG A 148 13.68 -8.62 2.24
C ARG A 148 14.11 -10.08 2.21
N ARG A 149 13.79 -10.83 1.14
CA ARG A 149 14.25 -12.21 0.95
C ARG A 149 15.75 -12.27 0.75
N LEU A 150 16.31 -11.42 -0.11
CA LEU A 150 17.76 -11.33 -0.33
C LEU A 150 18.49 -10.96 0.96
N LEU A 151 18.00 -9.97 1.72
CA LEU A 151 18.58 -9.57 3.00
C LEU A 151 18.46 -10.68 4.06
N ARG A 152 17.35 -11.42 4.09
CA ARG A 152 17.21 -12.59 4.96
C ARG A 152 18.20 -13.70 4.56
N THR A 153 18.32 -14.01 3.27
CA THR A 153 19.29 -14.98 2.77
C THR A 153 20.72 -14.55 3.12
N LEU A 154 21.04 -13.25 2.98
CA LEU A 154 22.34 -12.72 3.40
C LEU A 154 22.57 -12.81 4.91
N GLY A 155 21.55 -12.54 5.74
CA GLY A 155 21.63 -12.74 7.19
C GLY A 155 21.78 -14.20 7.60
N GLU A 156 21.12 -15.13 6.91
CA GLU A 156 21.29 -16.58 7.09
C GLU A 156 22.72 -17.03 6.73
N PHE A 157 23.34 -16.42 5.72
CA PHE A 157 24.75 -16.67 5.40
C PHE A 157 25.71 -16.09 6.46
N ASP A 158 25.40 -14.92 6.99
CA ASP A 158 26.22 -14.26 8.01
C ASP A 158 26.21 -15.06 9.34
N ASP A 159 25.06 -15.64 9.71
CA ASP A 159 24.95 -16.56 10.85
C ASP A 159 25.75 -17.86 10.64
N VAL A 160 25.77 -18.40 9.42
CA VAL A 160 26.59 -19.59 9.13
C VAL A 160 28.09 -19.27 9.22
N ILE A 161 28.52 -18.12 8.72
CA ILE A 161 29.93 -17.71 8.67
C ILE A 161 30.44 -17.29 10.05
N ASN A 162 29.67 -16.54 10.83
CA ASN A 162 30.12 -15.99 12.10
C ASN A 162 29.76 -16.86 13.30
N SER A 163 28.70 -17.68 13.22
CA SER A 163 28.21 -18.44 14.37
C SER A 163 28.48 -19.95 14.25
N HIS A 164 28.54 -20.53 13.05
CA HIS A 164 28.70 -21.98 12.87
C HIS A 164 30.08 -22.42 12.37
N LEU A 165 30.73 -21.62 11.52
CA LEU A 165 32.07 -21.90 11.01
C LEU A 165 33.15 -21.87 12.11
N PRO A 166 33.20 -20.89 13.04
CA PRO A 166 34.21 -20.87 14.09
C PRO A 166 34.11 -22.07 15.03
N THR A 167 32.88 -22.48 15.37
CA THR A 167 32.63 -23.61 16.27
C THR A 167 32.99 -24.96 15.65
N ALA A 168 32.90 -25.08 14.33
CA ALA A 168 33.32 -26.27 13.59
C ALA A 168 34.86 -26.41 13.56
N PHE A 169 35.59 -25.29 13.49
CA PHE A 169 37.05 -25.29 13.55
C PHE A 169 37.59 -25.49 14.98
N GLU A 170 36.92 -24.97 16.00
CA GLU A 170 37.28 -25.20 17.41
C GLU A 170 37.09 -26.67 17.80
N ARG A 171 35.99 -27.31 17.37
CA ARG A 171 35.78 -28.77 17.62
C ARG A 171 36.81 -29.66 16.95
N SER A 172 37.35 -29.25 15.79
CA SER A 172 38.41 -30.03 15.13
C SER A 172 39.79 -29.89 15.78
N ALA A 173 39.98 -28.89 16.65
CA ALA A 173 41.25 -28.67 17.36
C ALA A 173 41.33 -29.43 18.70
N ASP A 174 40.19 -29.77 19.31
CA ASP A 174 40.12 -30.51 20.58
C ASP A 174 40.10 -32.04 20.41
N ASP A 175 39.79 -32.56 19.21
CA ASP A 175 39.73 -34.02 18.94
C ASP A 175 41.11 -34.63 18.58
N ASP A 176 42.18 -33.83 18.57
CA ASP A 176 43.55 -34.22 18.23
C ASP A 176 44.54 -34.17 19.43
N THR A 177 44.03 -34.23 20.67
CA THR A 177 44.85 -34.38 21.91
C THR A 177 44.55 -35.64 22.70
#